data_AF-A0A537JK58-F1
#
_entry.id   AF-A0A537JK58-F1
#
_cell.length_a   1.000
_cell.length_b   1.000
_cell.length_c   1.000
_cell.angle_alpha   90.00
_cell.angle_beta   90.00
_cell.angle_gamma   90.00
#
_symmetry.space_group_name_H-M   'P 1'
#
loop_
_entity.id
_entity.type
_entity.pdbx_description
1 polymer ?
#
loop_
_entity_poly.entity_id
_entity_poly.type
_entity_poly.pdbx_seq_one_letter_code
_entity_poly.pdbx_strand_id
1 'polypeptide(L)'
;MASARHLIKVDEQINPVHYSKRAEPGLKIGEEYYVCFGNNIVYPCTLNEIIEGPPKRIVISKYDNGAFFGRHVLFSNEIGQTPEEAVINSVSF
;
A
#
# COMPACT_ATOMS: atom_id res chain seq x y z
N MET A 1 -3.19 -10.26 20.90
CA MET A 1 -2.51 -10.97 19.79
C MET A 1 -1.80 -9.91 18.99
N ALA A 2 -0.46 -9.86 19.06
CA ALA A 2 0.30 -8.89 18.26
C ALA A 2 0.26 -9.37 16.81
N SER A 3 -0.55 -8.71 15.97
CA SER A 3 -0.46 -8.86 14.52
C SER A 3 0.93 -8.39 14.14
N ALA A 4 1.83 -9.35 13.90
CA ALA A 4 3.22 -9.04 13.66
C ALA A 4 3.31 -8.47 12.23
N ARG A 5 3.56 -7.16 12.15
CA ARG A 5 3.67 -6.39 10.90
C ARG A 5 4.92 -6.79 10.12
N HIS A 6 4.90 -7.97 9.51
CA HIS A 6 6.00 -8.51 8.71
C HIS A 6 5.87 -8.12 7.24
N LEU A 7 7.01 -8.11 6.54
CA LEU A 7 7.04 -8.02 5.08
C LEU A 7 6.44 -9.30 4.46
N ILE A 8 5.76 -9.15 3.34
CA ILE A 8 5.07 -10.25 2.65
C ILE A 8 5.61 -10.32 1.22
N LYS A 9 6.17 -11.47 0.84
CA LYS A 9 6.52 -11.75 -0.56
C LYS A 9 5.30 -12.36 -1.23
N VAL A 10 4.77 -11.66 -2.22
CA VAL A 10 3.63 -12.08 -3.03
C VAL A 10 4.12 -12.84 -4.26
N ASP A 11 3.28 -13.73 -4.80
CA ASP A 11 3.55 -14.51 -6.01
C ASP A 11 3.97 -13.62 -7.18
N GLU A 12 4.98 -14.04 -7.93
CA GLU A 12 5.55 -13.31 -9.07
C GLU A 12 4.62 -13.29 -10.30
N GLN A 13 3.60 -14.16 -10.33
CA GLN A 13 2.55 -14.12 -11.34
C GLN A 13 1.60 -12.94 -11.15
N ILE A 14 1.54 -12.35 -9.96
CA ILE A 14 0.75 -11.15 -9.70
C ILE A 14 1.54 -9.94 -10.19
N ASN A 15 0.99 -9.28 -11.20
CA ASN A 15 1.65 -8.18 -11.88
C ASN A 15 0.92 -6.86 -11.63
N PRO A 16 1.64 -5.73 -11.53
CA PRO A 16 1.03 -4.43 -11.42
C PRO A 16 0.19 -4.12 -12.66
N VAL A 17 -0.91 -3.39 -12.47
CA VAL A 17 -1.75 -2.92 -13.57
C VAL A 17 -1.53 -1.44 -13.83
N HIS A 18 -1.84 -1.02 -15.06
CA HIS A 18 -1.83 0.37 -15.46
C HIS A 18 -2.69 1.22 -14.49
N TYR A 19 -2.24 2.43 -14.15
CA TYR A 19 -2.86 3.26 -13.10
C TYR A 19 -4.35 3.52 -13.31
N SER A 20 -4.81 3.60 -14.57
CA SER A 20 -6.23 3.79 -14.90
C SER A 20 -7.13 2.58 -14.63
N LYS A 21 -6.54 1.41 -14.37
CA LYS A 21 -7.23 0.16 -14.05
C LYS A 21 -7.15 -0.19 -12.56
N ARG A 22 -6.41 0.59 -11.76
CA ARG A 22 -6.27 0.36 -10.32
C ARG A 22 -7.55 0.74 -9.61
N ALA A 23 -7.96 -0.08 -8.65
CA ALA A 23 -9.08 0.21 -7.79
C ALA A 23 -8.60 0.97 -6.54
N GLU A 24 -9.23 2.11 -6.24
CA GLU A 24 -9.04 2.78 -4.95
C GLU A 24 -9.71 1.91 -3.86
N PRO A 25 -8.98 1.45 -2.84
CA PRO A 25 -9.59 0.73 -1.73
C PRO A 25 -10.46 1.65 -0.90
N GLY A 26 -11.37 1.09 -0.09
CA GLY A 26 -12.12 1.86 0.90
C GLY A 26 -11.18 2.50 1.92
N LEU A 27 -10.85 3.79 1.75
CA LEU A 27 -9.91 4.53 2.59
C LEU A 27 -10.54 4.96 3.92
N LYS A 28 -9.90 4.58 5.03
CA LYS A 28 -10.28 4.95 6.38
C LYS A 28 -9.04 5.23 7.21
N ILE A 29 -8.94 6.45 7.73
CA ILE A 29 -7.80 6.89 8.54
C ILE A 29 -7.71 6.02 9.81
N GLY A 30 -6.48 5.60 10.13
CA GLY A 30 -6.16 4.73 11.27
C GLY A 30 -6.21 3.23 10.95
N GLU A 31 -6.74 2.82 9.80
CA GLU A 31 -6.76 1.41 9.40
C GLU A 31 -5.42 0.95 8.81
N GLU A 32 -5.24 -0.38 8.82
CA GLU A 32 -4.10 -1.06 8.23
C GLU A 32 -4.36 -1.39 6.75
N TYR A 33 -3.35 -1.14 5.94
CA TYR A 33 -3.29 -1.41 4.51
C TYR A 33 -1.94 -2.02 4.16
N TYR A 34 -1.76 -2.28 2.88
CA TYR A 34 -0.55 -2.82 2.31
C TYR A 34 -0.05 -1.91 1.19
N VAL A 35 1.27 -1.75 1.10
CA VAL A 35 1.95 -1.02 0.03
C VAL A 35 3.06 -1.87 -0.57
N CYS A 36 3.22 -1.82 -1.89
CA CYS A 36 4.31 -2.48 -2.60
C CYS A 36 5.14 -1.44 -3.34
N PHE A 37 6.47 -1.48 -3.12
CA PHE A 37 7.44 -0.62 -3.81
C PHE A 37 8.21 -1.35 -4.91
N GLY A 38 7.73 -2.53 -5.32
CA GLY A 38 8.35 -3.38 -6.33
C GLY A 38 8.80 -4.74 -5.80
N ASN A 39 9.35 -5.58 -6.69
CA ASN A 39 9.82 -6.93 -6.41
C ASN A 39 8.78 -7.87 -5.76
N ASN A 40 7.49 -7.52 -5.85
CA ASN A 40 6.39 -8.21 -5.18
C ASN A 40 6.61 -8.30 -3.65
N ILE A 41 7.36 -7.34 -3.09
CA ILE A 41 7.57 -7.20 -1.65
C ILE A 41 6.59 -6.16 -1.13
N VAL A 42 5.69 -6.63 -0.28
CA VAL A 42 4.62 -5.86 0.31
C VAL A 42 4.95 -5.55 1.75
N TYR A 43 4.62 -4.33 2.15
CA TYR A 43 4.81 -3.82 3.50
C TYR A 43 3.48 -3.40 4.11
N PRO A 44 3.23 -3.76 5.38
CA PRO A 44 2.09 -3.25 6.10
C PRO A 44 2.26 -1.75 6.34
N CYS A 45 1.17 -1.00 6.21
CA CYS A 45 1.15 0.42 6.46
C CYS A 45 -0.13 0.86 7.15
N THR A 46 -0.09 1.99 7.86
CA THR A 46 -1.27 2.62 8.44
C THR A 46 -1.58 3.89 7.67
N LEU A 47 -2.84 4.08 7.29
CA LEU A 47 -3.29 5.32 6.66
C LEU A 47 -3.42 6.42 7.71
N ASN A 48 -2.63 7.48 7.62
CA ASN A 48 -2.65 8.58 8.58
C ASN A 48 -3.52 9.75 8.11
N GLU A 49 -3.54 10.02 6.81
CA GLU A 49 -4.14 11.23 6.26
C GLU A 49 -4.60 11.01 4.82
N ILE A 50 -5.70 11.66 4.44
CA ILE A 50 -6.21 11.72 3.07
C ILE A 50 -6.14 13.17 2.63
N ILE A 51 -5.42 13.42 1.53
CA ILE A 51 -5.27 14.73 0.91
C ILE A 51 -6.20 14.74 -0.31
N GLU A 52 -7.35 15.40 -0.15
CA GLU A 52 -8.34 15.58 -1.21
C GLU A 52 -7.80 16.47 -2.33
N GLY A 53 -8.07 16.11 -3.58
CA GLY A 53 -7.65 16.84 -4.78
C GLY A 53 -7.51 15.93 -6.01
N PRO A 54 -7.39 16.46 -7.24
CA PRO A 54 -7.08 15.66 -8.43
C PRO A 54 -5.58 15.73 -8.78
N PRO A 55 -4.79 14.64 -8.64
CA PRO A 55 -5.16 13.33 -8.12
C PRO A 55 -5.16 13.26 -6.59
N LYS A 56 -6.00 12.36 -6.04
CA LYS A 56 -6.17 12.17 -4.60
C LYS A 56 -4.94 11.49 -4.02
N ARG A 57 -4.44 12.01 -2.91
CA ARG A 57 -3.21 11.52 -2.28
C ARG A 57 -3.49 11.07 -0.86
N ILE A 58 -2.62 10.21 -0.35
CA ILE A 58 -2.69 9.67 1.00
C ILE A 58 -1.32 9.73 1.66
N VAL A 59 -1.30 9.86 2.98
CA VAL A 59 -0.08 9.78 3.77
C VAL A 59 -0.13 8.51 4.61
N ILE A 60 0.79 7.59 4.35
CA ILE A 60 0.88 6.32 5.07
C ILE A 60 2.11 6.26 5.96
N SER A 61 2.04 5.45 7.02
CA SER A 61 3.19 5.04 7.84
C SER A 61 3.54 3.61 7.46
N LYS A 62 4.69 3.39 6.84
CA LYS A 62 5.18 2.05 6.49
C LYS A 62 5.85 1.40 7.71
N TYR A 63 5.65 0.10 7.84
CA TYR A 63 6.35 -0.72 8.82
C TYR A 63 7.20 -1.78 8.10
N ASP A 64 8.34 -2.11 8.71
CA ASP A 64 9.25 -3.15 8.25
C ASP A 64 9.62 -4.03 9.44
N ASN A 65 9.21 -5.30 9.41
CA ASN A 65 9.40 -6.24 10.52
C ASN A 65 8.98 -5.70 11.89
N GLY A 66 7.81 -5.05 11.94
CA GLY A 66 7.26 -4.47 13.17
C GLY A 66 7.82 -3.10 13.55
N ALA A 67 8.91 -2.66 12.93
CA ALA A 67 9.49 -1.34 13.17
C ALA A 67 8.88 -0.29 12.25
N PHE A 68 8.62 0.91 12.77
CA PHE A 68 8.25 2.05 11.95
C PHE A 68 9.41 2.41 11.02
N PHE A 69 9.16 2.39 9.71
CA PHE A 69 10.17 2.66 8.69
C PHE A 69 10.15 4.12 8.24
N GLY A 70 8.96 4.72 8.10
CA GLY A 70 8.82 6.10 7.63
C GLY A 70 7.42 6.44 7.18
N ARG A 71 7.21 7.73 6.90
CA ARG A 71 5.98 8.24 6.26
C ARG A 71 6.19 8.39 4.75
N HIS A 72 5.18 8.02 3.98
CA HIS A 72 5.19 8.13 2.52
C HIS A 72 3.92 8.82 2.04
N VAL A 73 4.04 9.64 0.99
CA VAL A 73 2.90 10.22 0.28
C VAL A 73 2.74 9.46 -1.02
N LEU A 74 1.55 8.90 -1.23
CA LEU A 74 1.21 8.06 -2.39
C LEU A 74 -0.09 8.57 -3.03
N PHE A 75 -0.39 8.11 -4.23
CA PHE A 75 -1.74 8.23 -4.75
C PHE A 75 -2.68 7.26 -4.01
N SER A 76 -3.95 7.62 -3.90
CA SER A 76 -4.95 6.82 -3.18
C SER A 76 -5.12 5.40 -3.72
N ASN A 77 -4.78 5.18 -4.99
CA ASN A 77 -4.84 3.91 -5.70
C ASN A 77 -3.51 3.15 -5.76
N GLU A 78 -2.52 3.48 -4.92
CA GLU A 78 -1.21 2.81 -4.82
C GLU A 78 -1.07 1.91 -3.59
N ILE A 79 -2.16 1.73 -2.84
CA ILE A 79 -2.23 0.82 -1.69
C ILE A 79 -3.33 -0.22 -1.90
N GLY A 80 -3.25 -1.32 -1.16
CA GLY A 80 -4.25 -2.38 -1.15
C GLY A 80 -4.77 -2.68 0.25
N GLN A 81 -5.97 -3.25 0.35
CA GLN A 81 -6.45 -3.88 1.59
C GLN A 81 -5.87 -5.28 1.77
N THR A 82 -5.41 -5.89 0.67
CA THR A 82 -4.66 -7.15 0.67
C THR A 82 -3.24 -6.98 0.09
N PRO A 83 -2.31 -7.91 0.40
CA PRO A 83 -0.98 -7.88 -0.21
C PRO A 83 -1.02 -7.97 -1.74
N GLU A 84 -1.90 -8.79 -2.29
CA GLU A 84 -2.08 -8.97 -3.73
C GLU A 84 -2.55 -7.67 -4.39
N GLU A 85 -3.54 -7.00 -3.80
CA GLU A 85 -3.99 -5.69 -4.26
C GLU A 85 -2.87 -4.66 -4.21
N ALA A 86 -2.02 -4.67 -3.17
CA ALA A 86 -0.89 -3.75 -3.09
C ALA A 86 0.11 -3.97 -4.23
N VAL A 87 0.35 -5.22 -4.65
CA VAL A 87 1.17 -5.50 -5.83
C VAL A 87 0.50 -5.02 -7.11
N ILE A 88 -0.79 -5.34 -7.30
CA ILE A 88 -1.58 -4.89 -8.45
C ILE A 88 -1.56 -3.36 -8.58
N ASN A 89 -1.66 -2.67 -7.45
CA ASN A 89 -1.70 -1.21 -7.36
C ASN A 89 -0.31 -0.54 -7.36
N SER A 90 0.77 -1.33 -7.32
CA SER A 90 2.12 -0.77 -7.29
C SER A 90 2.47 -0.05 -8.59
N VAL A 91 3.45 0.85 -8.49
CA VAL A 91 4.01 1.55 -9.65
C VAL A 91 4.85 0.57 -10.47
N SER A 92 4.39 0.25 -11.68
CA SER A 92 5.22 -0.32 -12.74
C SER A 92 5.68 0.77 -13.69
N PHE A 93 6.97 0.76 -14.04
CA PHE A 93 7.54 1.56 -15.13
C PHE A 93 7.34 0.87 -16.47
#